data_AF-A0A815HKR3-F1
#
_entry.id   AF-A0A815HKR3-F1
#
_cell.length_a   1.000
_cell.length_b   1.000
_cell.length_c   1.000
_cell.angle_alpha   90.00
_cell.angle_beta   90.00
_cell.angle_gamma   90.00
#
_symmetry.space_group_name_H-M   'P 1'
#
loop_
_entity.id
_entity.type
_entity.pdbx_description
1 polymer ?
#
loop_
_entity_poly.entity_id
_entity_poly.type
_entity_poly.pdbx_seq_one_letter_code
_entity_poly.pdbx_strand_id
1 'polypeptide(L)'
;MPEIEQRLENDDLIPLFGYDLIKHCSKRKDTLIAYPIKICIHLLENSLNEEDLFCIAPLQGKQKKIVAELNLQTIDRRTTLNELNYDPHVSASILKQYLRELPDRLLTTALLPQWNEIISLGSTLFSLFLIQLS
;
A
#
# COMPACT_ATOMS: atom_id res chain seq x y z
N MET A 1 28.94 21.39 -9.59
CA MET A 1 27.53 21.73 -9.86
C MET A 1 26.73 21.23 -8.66
N PRO A 2 26.33 22.11 -7.72
CA PRO A 2 25.69 21.71 -6.45
C PRO A 2 24.34 21.00 -6.65
N GLU A 3 23.72 21.15 -7.82
CA GLU A 3 22.43 20.54 -8.18
C GLU A 3 22.49 19.03 -8.38
N ILE A 4 23.67 18.45 -8.63
CA ILE A 4 23.84 17.00 -8.75
C ILE A 4 23.97 16.37 -7.36
N GLU A 5 24.60 17.07 -6.42
CA GLU A 5 24.77 16.65 -5.02
C GLU A 5 23.44 16.71 -4.25
N GLN A 6 22.60 17.72 -4.49
CA GLN A 6 21.23 17.78 -3.94
C GLN A 6 20.30 16.65 -4.44
N ARG A 7 20.61 16.05 -5.59
CA ARG A 7 19.89 14.87 -6.08
C ARG A 7 20.37 13.58 -5.40
N LEU A 8 21.63 13.52 -5.01
CA LEU A 8 22.25 12.35 -4.37
C LEU A 8 21.97 12.26 -2.86
N GLU A 9 21.69 13.38 -2.17
CA GLU A 9 21.31 13.36 -0.74
C GLU A 9 19.93 12.77 -0.44
N ASN A 10 19.12 12.46 -1.47
CA ASN A 10 17.76 11.92 -1.31
C ASN A 10 17.64 10.41 -1.61
N ASP A 11 18.72 9.77 -2.04
CA ASP A 11 18.68 8.51 -2.81
C ASP A 11 18.94 7.22 -2.02
N ASP A 12 18.68 7.24 -0.70
CA ASP A 12 18.41 5.98 -0.01
C ASP A 12 17.05 5.47 -0.49
N LEU A 13 17.07 4.47 -1.37
CA LEU A 13 15.89 3.72 -1.77
C LEU A 13 15.21 3.21 -0.51
N ILE A 14 14.01 3.71 -0.24
CA ILE A 14 13.22 3.25 0.90
C ILE A 14 12.62 1.88 0.53
N PRO A 15 12.77 0.86 1.39
CA PRO A 15 12.10 -0.40 1.19
C PRO A 15 10.58 -0.20 1.11
N LEU A 16 9.96 -0.74 0.07
CA LEU A 16 8.50 -0.66 -0.09
C LEU A 16 7.75 -1.23 1.11
N PHE A 17 8.25 -2.33 1.67
CA PHE A 17 7.60 -3.07 2.74
C PHE A 17 8.42 -3.04 4.03
N GLY A 18 7.77 -3.23 5.19
CA GLY A 18 8.46 -3.21 6.48
C GLY A 18 8.82 -1.80 6.98
N TYR A 19 8.52 -0.76 6.21
CA TYR A 19 8.97 0.59 6.48
C TYR A 19 7.90 1.45 7.16
N ASP A 20 8.34 2.36 8.03
CA ASP A 20 7.47 3.19 8.83
C ASP A 20 6.59 4.11 7.97
N LEU A 21 5.29 4.12 8.27
CA LEU A 21 4.28 4.85 7.50
C LEU A 21 4.52 6.36 7.55
N ILE A 22 4.85 6.91 8.72
CA ILE A 22 5.08 8.35 8.89
C ILE A 22 6.28 8.77 8.05
N LYS A 23 7.36 7.98 8.07
CA LYS A 23 8.54 8.24 7.22
C LYS A 23 8.20 8.18 5.73
N HIS A 24 7.34 7.25 5.29
CA HIS A 24 6.86 7.21 3.90
C HIS A 24 6.08 8.47 3.51
N CYS A 25 5.26 9.01 4.41
CA CYS A 25 4.53 10.26 4.17
C CYS A 25 5.46 11.47 4.18
N SER A 26 6.46 11.51 5.06
CA SER A 26 7.39 12.65 5.20
C SER A 26 8.43 12.78 4.09
N LYS A 27 8.77 11.70 3.35
CA LYS A 27 9.80 11.76 2.30
C LYS A 27 9.39 12.60 1.09
N ARG A 28 8.09 12.69 0.78
CA ARG A 28 7.59 13.61 -0.25
C ARG A 28 6.96 14.81 0.44
N LYS A 29 7.47 16.00 0.11
CA LYS A 29 6.83 17.26 0.51
C LYS A 29 5.36 17.21 0.08
N ASP A 30 4.47 17.51 1.02
CA ASP A 30 3.02 17.66 0.82
C ASP A 30 2.20 16.38 0.54
N THR A 31 2.67 15.21 0.98
CA THR A 31 1.84 13.99 0.95
C THR A 31 1.42 13.51 2.34
N LEU A 32 0.11 13.56 2.60
CA LEU A 32 -0.52 12.93 3.78
C LEU A 32 -0.64 11.40 3.64
N ILE A 33 -0.52 10.87 2.41
CA ILE A 33 -0.73 9.46 2.08
C ILE A 33 0.56 8.90 1.49
N ALA A 34 1.02 7.78 2.04
CA ALA A 34 2.21 7.08 1.56
C ALA A 34 2.10 6.71 0.08
N TYR A 35 3.21 6.87 -0.65
CA TYR A 35 3.27 6.60 -2.09
C TYR A 35 2.74 5.20 -2.49
N PRO A 36 3.08 4.10 -1.78
CA PRO A 36 2.60 2.76 -2.14
C PRO A 36 1.07 2.64 -2.07
N ILE A 37 0.45 3.21 -1.04
CA ILE A 37 -1.01 3.26 -0.90
C ILE A 37 -1.61 4.04 -2.06
N LYS A 38 -1.04 5.21 -2.35
CA LYS A 38 -1.58 6.12 -3.35
C LYS A 38 -1.59 5.52 -4.76
N ILE A 39 -0.48 4.86 -5.14
CA ILE A 39 -0.38 4.22 -6.45
C ILE A 39 -1.29 2.98 -6.52
N CYS A 40 -1.32 2.14 -5.49
CA CYS A 40 -2.17 0.96 -5.52
C CYS A 40 -3.66 1.34 -5.65
N ILE A 41 -4.12 2.36 -4.92
CA ILE A 41 -5.48 2.88 -5.06
C ILE A 41 -5.72 3.40 -6.48
N HIS A 42 -4.81 4.23 -7.01
CA HIS A 42 -4.95 4.76 -8.37
C HIS A 42 -5.09 3.66 -9.42
N LEU A 43 -4.26 2.62 -9.33
CA LEU A 43 -4.32 1.48 -10.22
C LEU A 43 -5.65 0.71 -10.12
N LEU A 44 -6.33 0.77 -8.98
CA LEU A 44 -7.61 0.08 -8.73
C LEU A 44 -8.84 0.92 -9.06
N GLU A 45 -8.71 2.23 -9.31
CA GLU A 45 -9.84 3.16 -9.50
C GLU A 45 -10.83 2.70 -10.59
N ASN A 46 -10.33 2.05 -11.64
CA ASN A 46 -11.14 1.57 -12.77
C ASN A 46 -11.56 0.09 -12.64
N SER A 47 -11.19 -0.59 -11.57
CA SER A 47 -11.38 -2.03 -11.37
C SER A 47 -12.22 -2.34 -10.13
N LEU A 48 -12.98 -1.37 -9.62
CA LEU A 48 -13.81 -1.56 -8.42
C LEU A 48 -14.98 -2.54 -8.61
N ASN A 49 -15.36 -2.80 -9.86
CA ASN A 49 -16.40 -3.77 -10.22
C ASN A 49 -15.84 -5.20 -10.40
N GLU A 50 -14.52 -5.40 -10.25
CA GLU A 50 -13.89 -6.71 -10.36
C GLU A 50 -14.37 -7.62 -9.23
N GLU A 51 -14.82 -8.82 -9.56
CA GLU A 51 -15.25 -9.80 -8.57
C GLU A 51 -14.06 -10.21 -7.69
N ASP A 52 -14.29 -10.34 -6.38
CA ASP A 52 -13.29 -10.85 -5.45
C ASP A 52 -11.94 -10.10 -5.46
N LEU A 53 -11.96 -8.79 -5.78
CA LEU A 53 -10.79 -7.93 -5.96
C LEU A 53 -9.73 -8.09 -4.85
N PHE A 54 -10.15 -8.21 -3.60
CA PHE A 54 -9.28 -8.39 -2.44
C PHE A 54 -9.25 -9.83 -1.88
N CYS A 55 -10.06 -10.75 -2.42
CA CYS A 55 -10.12 -12.14 -1.95
C CYS A 55 -9.18 -13.05 -2.74
N ILE A 56 -8.99 -12.78 -4.04
CA ILE A 56 -8.14 -13.59 -4.91
C ILE A 56 -6.65 -13.30 -4.70
N ALA A 57 -5.83 -14.35 -4.74
CA ALA A 57 -4.38 -14.25 -4.72
C ALA A 57 -3.85 -14.05 -6.15
N PRO A 58 -2.95 -13.08 -6.39
CA PRO A 58 -2.42 -12.83 -7.72
C PRO A 58 -1.30 -13.80 -8.08
N LEU A 59 -0.92 -13.79 -9.36
CA LEU A 59 0.28 -14.45 -9.82
C LEU A 59 1.54 -13.77 -9.23
N GLN A 60 2.31 -14.51 -8.44
CA GLN A 60 3.50 -14.01 -7.72
C GLN A 60 4.53 -13.32 -8.64
N GLY A 61 4.69 -13.79 -9.87
CA GLY A 61 5.63 -13.19 -10.84
C GLY A 61 5.27 -11.74 -11.20
N LYS A 62 3.98 -11.45 -11.43
CA LYS A 62 3.50 -10.08 -11.70
C LYS A 62 3.62 -9.19 -10.47
N GLN A 63 3.34 -9.74 -9.29
CA GLN A 63 3.49 -9.04 -8.01
C GLN A 63 4.93 -8.57 -7.77
N LYS A 64 5.92 -9.45 -7.98
CA LYS A 64 7.34 -9.08 -7.84
C LYS A 64 7.75 -7.95 -8.78
N LYS A 65 7.19 -7.93 -10.00
CA LYS A 65 7.51 -6.91 -11.01
C LYS A 65 6.98 -5.53 -10.61
N ILE A 66 5.70 -5.43 -10.18
CA ILE A 66 5.14 -4.16 -9.68
C ILE A 66 5.88 -3.69 -8.44
N VAL A 67 6.22 -4.59 -7.52
CA VAL A 67 6.99 -4.24 -6.32
C VAL A 67 8.34 -3.63 -6.70
N ALA A 68 9.04 -4.18 -7.70
CA ALA A 68 10.28 -3.61 -8.19
C ALA A 68 10.06 -2.21 -8.80
N GLU A 69 9.05 -2.04 -9.64
CA GLU A 69 8.69 -0.75 -10.25
C GLU A 69 8.29 0.31 -9.20
N LEU A 70 7.59 -0.10 -8.13
CA LEU A 70 7.25 0.77 -6.99
C LEU A 70 8.48 1.18 -6.17
N ASN A 71 9.41 0.25 -5.90
CA ASN A 71 10.68 0.56 -5.21
C ASN A 71 11.51 1.56 -6.01
N LEU A 72 11.56 1.41 -7.33
CA LEU A 72 12.22 2.33 -8.26
C LEU A 72 11.41 3.63 -8.49
N GLN A 73 10.20 3.72 -7.94
CA GLN A 73 9.26 4.85 -8.09
C GLN A 73 8.98 5.20 -9.55
N THR A 74 8.95 4.20 -10.44
CA THR A 74 8.74 4.39 -11.89
C THR A 74 7.28 4.49 -12.27
N ILE A 75 6.35 4.13 -11.38
CA ILE A 75 4.91 4.20 -11.60
C ILE A 75 4.39 5.58 -11.16
N ASP A 76 3.76 6.31 -12.07
CA ASP A 76 3.16 7.61 -11.78
C ASP A 76 1.64 7.51 -11.60
N ARG A 77 0.99 8.66 -11.33
CA ARG A 77 -0.49 8.73 -11.17
C ARG A 77 -1.26 8.85 -12.49
N ARG A 78 -0.60 8.61 -13.61
CA ARG A 78 -1.24 8.55 -14.94
C ARG A 78 -1.21 7.13 -15.47
N THR A 79 -0.30 6.32 -14.94
CA THR A 79 -0.07 4.95 -15.31
C THR A 79 -1.29 4.10 -14.95
N THR A 80 -1.80 3.34 -15.92
CA THR A 80 -2.91 2.41 -15.72
C THR A 80 -2.45 0.96 -15.66
N LEU A 81 -3.26 0.08 -15.05
CA LEU A 81 -2.98 -1.36 -15.06
C LEU A 81 -2.86 -1.95 -16.48
N ASN A 82 -3.64 -1.42 -17.42
CA ASN A 82 -3.62 -1.84 -18.83
C ASN A 82 -2.28 -1.55 -19.49
N GLU A 83 -1.71 -0.36 -19.26
CA GLU A 83 -0.38 0.01 -19.78
C GLU A 83 0.73 -0.88 -19.21
N LEU A 84 0.55 -1.35 -17.97
CA LEU A 84 1.48 -2.24 -17.31
C LEU A 84 1.25 -3.74 -17.59
N ASN A 85 0.16 -4.07 -18.29
CA ASN A 85 -0.31 -5.46 -18.53
C ASN A 85 -0.48 -6.27 -17.24
N TYR A 86 -1.01 -5.62 -16.20
CA TYR A 86 -1.24 -6.22 -14.89
C TYR A 86 -2.72 -6.42 -14.59
N ASP A 87 -2.97 -7.42 -13.77
CA ASP A 87 -4.28 -7.76 -13.27
C ASP A 87 -4.57 -6.95 -11.98
N PRO A 88 -5.80 -6.46 -11.77
CA PRO A 88 -6.15 -5.67 -10.60
C PRO A 88 -5.93 -6.38 -9.26
N HIS A 89 -6.05 -7.72 -9.19
CA HIS A 89 -5.74 -8.51 -8.00
C HIS A 89 -4.27 -8.37 -7.58
N VAL A 90 -3.37 -8.05 -8.51
CA VAL A 90 -1.96 -7.81 -8.19
C VAL A 90 -1.81 -6.54 -7.36
N SER A 91 -2.44 -5.43 -7.78
CA SER A 91 -2.42 -4.17 -7.04
C SER A 91 -3.10 -4.32 -5.67
N ALA A 92 -4.26 -4.98 -5.63
CA ALA A 92 -4.98 -5.27 -4.39
C ALA A 92 -4.13 -6.09 -3.40
N SER A 93 -3.42 -7.11 -3.88
CA SER A 93 -2.52 -7.92 -3.06
C SER A 93 -1.33 -7.14 -2.53
N ILE A 94 -0.71 -6.28 -3.35
CA ILE A 94 0.40 -5.44 -2.92
C ILE A 94 -0.05 -4.46 -1.84
N LEU A 95 -1.23 -3.86 -2.00
CA LEU A 95 -1.81 -2.99 -0.99
C LEU A 95 -2.04 -3.74 0.33
N LYS A 96 -2.64 -4.93 0.28
CA LYS A 96 -2.82 -5.79 1.47
C LYS A 96 -1.48 -6.12 2.13
N GLN A 97 -0.50 -6.53 1.35
CA GLN A 97 0.83 -6.89 1.83
C GLN A 97 1.53 -5.70 2.49
N TYR A 98 1.48 -4.52 1.85
CA TYR A 98 2.04 -3.29 2.38
C TYR A 98 1.47 -2.94 3.74
N LEU A 99 0.14 -2.96 3.89
CA LEU A 99 -0.53 -2.64 5.14
C LEU A 99 -0.24 -3.66 6.24
N ARG A 100 -0.10 -4.95 5.90
CA ARG A 100 0.22 -6.03 6.84
C ARG A 100 1.67 -5.96 7.33
N GLU A 101 2.59 -5.51 6.50
CA GLU A 101 4.02 -5.43 6.81
C GLU A 101 4.44 -4.08 7.42
N LEU A 102 3.51 -3.15 7.68
CA LEU A 102 3.83 -1.94 8.43
C LEU A 102 4.34 -2.29 9.85
N PRO A 103 5.38 -1.61 10.36
CA PRO A 103 5.94 -1.89 11.68
C PRO A 103 4.96 -1.55 12.81
N ASP A 104 4.12 -0.52 12.63
CA ASP A 104 2.93 -0.27 13.45
C ASP A 104 1.68 -0.39 12.56
N ARG A 105 0.62 -0.99 13.10
CA ARG A 105 -0.63 -1.20 12.34
C ARG A 105 -1.23 0.15 11.96
N LEU A 106 -1.94 0.21 10.84
CA LEU A 106 -2.55 1.47 10.35
C LEU A 106 -3.44 2.16 11.40
N LEU A 107 -4.18 1.40 12.20
CA LEU A 107 -5.01 1.94 13.28
C LEU A 107 -4.22 2.40 14.52
N THR A 108 -2.89 2.35 14.48
CA THR A 108 -1.93 2.54 15.57
C THR A 108 -2.22 1.64 16.77
N THR A 109 -1.22 0.91 17.25
CA THR A 109 -1.40 0.04 18.44
C THR A 109 -1.96 0.78 19.66
N ALA A 110 -1.70 2.08 19.78
CA ALA A 110 -2.20 2.94 20.86
C ALA A 110 -3.74 3.09 20.89
N LEU A 111 -4.42 3.04 19.74
CA LEU A 111 -5.88 3.22 19.66
C LEU A 111 -6.63 1.88 19.65
N LEU A 112 -5.95 0.75 19.49
CA LEU A 112 -6.58 -0.59 19.48
C LEU A 112 -7.53 -0.85 20.66
N PRO A 113 -7.23 -0.46 21.92
CA PRO A 113 -8.15 -0.67 23.03
C PRO A 113 -9.48 0.08 22.84
N GLN A 114 -9.44 1.32 22.34
CA GLN A 114 -10.62 2.14 22.09
C GLN A 114 -11.46 1.58 20.93
N TRP A 115 -10.79 1.11 19.87
CA TRP A 115 -11.47 0.41 18.78
C TRP A 115 -12.15 -0.88 19.28
N ASN A 116 -11.46 -1.69 20.09
CA ASN A 116 -12.03 -2.92 20.64
C ASN A 116 -13.25 -2.64 21.53
N GLU A 117 -13.22 -1.56 22.32
CA GLU A 117 -14.35 -1.12 23.12
C GLU A 117 -15.56 -0.77 22.24
N ILE A 118 -15.36 0.04 21.18
CA ILE A 118 -16.41 0.39 20.21
C ILE A 118 -16.94 -0.86 19.49
N ILE A 119 -16.06 -1.78 19.09
CA ILE A 119 -16.40 -3.02 18.40
C ILE A 119 -17.22 -3.96 19.30
N SER A 120 -16.91 -4.02 20.60
CA SER A 120 -17.66 -4.83 21.55
C SER A 120 -19.12 -4.38 21.73
N LEU A 121 -19.40 -3.12 21.41
CA LEU A 121 -20.75 -2.54 21.45
C LEU A 121 -21.57 -2.82 20.18
N GLY A 122 -20.91 -3.20 19.06
CA GLY A 122 -21.53 -3.48 17.76
C GLY A 122 -21.26 -4.91 17.29
N SER A 123 -22.20 -5.82 17.54
CA SER A 123 -22.07 -7.26 17.38
C SER A 123 -21.64 -7.80 16.00
N THR A 124 -20.79 -8.85 16.05
CA THR A 124 -20.57 -9.96 15.10
C THR A 124 -19.96 -9.71 13.72
N LEU A 125 -20.03 -8.52 13.12
CA LEU A 125 -19.60 -8.33 11.72
C LEU A 125 -18.07 -8.20 11.52
N PHE A 126 -17.29 -7.81 12.54
CA PHE A 126 -15.86 -7.53 12.38
C PHE A 126 -14.93 -8.73 12.59
N SER A 127 -15.40 -9.80 13.23
CA SER A 127 -14.63 -11.05 13.35
C SER A 127 -14.19 -11.57 11.98
N LEU A 128 -15.03 -11.38 10.95
CA LEU A 128 -14.72 -11.71 9.55
C LEU A 128 -13.65 -10.79 8.94
N PHE A 129 -13.64 -9.49 9.30
CA PHE A 129 -12.67 -8.52 8.77
C PHE A 129 -11.26 -8.73 9.34
N LEU A 130 -11.14 -9.20 10.59
CA LEU A 130 -9.84 -9.55 11.19
C LEU A 130 -9.32 -10.92 10.73
N ILE A 131 -10.20 -11.87 10.41
CA ILE A 131 -9.81 -13.21 9.93
C ILE A 131 -9.32 -13.17 8.46
N GLN A 132 -9.76 -12.21 7.64
CA GLN A 132 -9.29 -12.10 6.25
C GLN A 132 -7.90 -11.44 6.08
N LEU A 133 -7.29 -10.93 7.16
CA LEU A 133 -5.97 -10.28 7.13
C LEU A 133 -4.84 -11.10 7.76
N SER A 134 -5.13 -12.29 8.28
CA SER A 134 -4.15 -13.32 8.69
C SER A 134 -3.86 -14.27 7.54
#